data_AF-A0A4Y8WSF5-F1
#
_entry.id   AF-A0A4Y8WSF5-F1
#
_cell.length_a   1.000
_cell.length_b   1.000
_cell.length_c   1.000
_cell.angle_alpha   90.00
_cell.angle_beta   90.00
_cell.angle_gamma   90.00
#
_symmetry.space_group_name_H-M   'P 1'
#
loop_
_entity.id
_entity.type
_entity.pdbx_description
1 polymer ?
#
loop_
_entity_poly.entity_id
_entity_poly.type
_entity_poly.pdbx_seq_one_letter_code
_entity_poly.pdbx_strand_id
1 'polypeptide(L)' 'MGVVNHGFYDHLNTTPKYIPTGHGMLFVSDITYLKTKGGFLYLSLTMDAYSRIITGFSLQRSLITDGPLEALDQT' A
#
# COMPACT_ATOMS: atom_id res chain seq x y z
N MET A 1 -9.39 -13.61 -10.36
CA MET A 1 -8.66 -12.33 -10.24
C MET A 1 -7.66 -12.26 -11.38
N GLY A 2 -7.83 -11.29 -12.29
CA GLY A 2 -7.07 -11.22 -13.53
C GLY A 2 -5.61 -10.84 -13.27
N VAL A 3 -4.70 -11.59 -13.89
CA VAL A 3 -3.30 -11.18 -14.00
C VAL A 3 -3.26 -10.02 -14.96
N VAL A 4 -2.97 -8.83 -14.45
CA VAL A 4 -2.86 -7.63 -15.28
C VAL A 4 -1.47 -7.67 -15.94
N ASN A 5 -1.42 -7.78 -17.26
CA ASN A 5 -0.17 -7.84 -18.01
C ASN A 5 0.31 -6.40 -18.28
N HIS A 6 1.31 -5.95 -17.54
CA HIS A 6 1.85 -4.60 -17.62
C HIS A 6 3.08 -4.47 -18.53
N GLY A 7 3.49 -5.54 -19.23
CA GLY A 7 4.69 -5.52 -20.09
C GLY A 7 6.03 -5.46 -19.35
N PHE A 8 6.03 -5.45 -18.02
CA PHE A 8 7.20 -5.54 -17.16
C PHE A 8 7.22 -6.88 -16.42
N TYR A 9 8.42 -7.37 -16.08
CA TYR A 9 8.55 -8.52 -15.20
C TYR A 9 7.95 -8.16 -13.84
N ASP A 10 7.05 -9.03 -13.35
CA ASP A 10 6.52 -8.91 -12.01
C ASP A 10 7.64 -9.24 -11.00
N HIS A 11 8.35 -8.21 -10.56
CA HIS A 11 9.39 -8.31 -9.55
C HIS A 11 8.79 -8.38 -8.13
N LEU A 12 7.46 -8.40 -7.99
CA LEU A 12 6.83 -8.71 -6.70
C LEU A 12 7.12 -10.17 -6.36
N ASN A 13 7.58 -10.37 -5.13
CA ASN A 13 8.14 -11.60 -4.59
C ASN A 13 7.14 -12.77 -4.44
N THR A 14 6.39 -13.16 -5.47
CA THR A 14 5.67 -14.46 -5.49
C THR A 14 4.95 -14.67 -6.82
N THR A 15 5.45 -15.59 -7.64
CA THR A 15 4.62 -16.28 -8.64
C THR A 15 4.60 -17.77 -8.26
N PRO A 16 3.45 -18.33 -7.83
CA PRO A 16 2.12 -17.70 -7.70
C PRO A 16 2.04 -16.69 -6.54
N LYS A 17 1.22 -15.64 -6.70
CA LYS A 17 0.97 -14.65 -5.64
C LYS A 17 0.35 -15.33 -4.42
N TYR A 18 0.88 -15.04 -3.23
CA TYR A 18 0.28 -15.52 -1.99
C TYR A 18 -1.15 -14.96 -1.86
N ILE A 19 -2.11 -15.85 -1.62
CA ILE A 19 -3.51 -15.49 -1.39
C ILE A 19 -3.79 -15.68 0.10
N PRO A 20 -3.97 -14.60 0.88
CA PRO A 20 -4.26 -14.74 2.31
C PRO A 20 -5.63 -15.37 2.50
N THR A 21 -5.73 -16.34 3.42
CA THR A 21 -6.98 -17.04 3.74
C THR A 21 -7.61 -16.54 5.04
N GLY A 22 -7.03 -15.53 5.67
CA GLY A 22 -7.50 -14.94 6.92
C GLY A 22 -6.81 -13.60 7.22
N HIS A 23 -7.33 -12.92 8.25
CA HIS A 23 -6.84 -11.62 8.71
C HIS A 23 -5.37 -11.68 9.16
N GLY A 24 -4.60 -10.64 8.86
CA GLY A 24 -3.23 -10.47 9.36
C GLY A 24 -2.18 -11.38 8.73
N MET A 25 -2.56 -12.13 7.68
CA MET A 25 -1.65 -13.05 6.96
C MET A 25 -0.81 -12.34 5.89
N LEU A 26 -1.33 -11.26 5.32
CA LEU A 26 -0.64 -10.45 4.33
C LEU A 26 -1.10 -9.01 4.47
N PHE A 27 -0.16 -8.12 4.76
CA PHE A 27 -0.36 -6.69 4.64
C PHE A 27 0.23 -6.20 3.33
N VAL A 28 -0.49 -5.30 2.67
CA VAL A 28 -0.03 -4.63 1.45
C VAL A 28 0.03 -3.13 1.70
N SER A 29 1.01 -2.48 1.10
CA SER A 29 1.16 -1.03 1.18
C SER A 29 0.96 -0.40 -0.19
N ASP A 30 0.41 0.80 -0.20
CA ASP A 30 0.24 1.62 -1.40
C ASP A 30 0.53 3.08 -1.09
N ILE A 31 0.91 3.86 -2.11
CA ILE A 31 1.17 5.30 -1.98
C ILE A 31 0.45 6.02 -3.12
N THR A 32 -0.31 7.06 -2.76
CA THR A 32 -1.00 7.91 -3.73
C THR A 32 -0.85 9.39 -3.37
N TYR A 33 -1.30 10.28 -4.23
CA TYR A 33 -1.32 11.72 -3.97
C TYR A 33 -2.75 12.24 -3.83
N LEU A 34 -2.98 13.11 -2.85
CA LEU A 34 -4.24 13.80 -2.63
C LEU A 34 -4.11 15.26 -3.08
N LYS A 35 -5.03 15.70 -3.95
CA LYS A 35 -5.13 17.10 -4.36
C LYS A 35 -5.79 17.93 -3.26
N THR A 36 -5.17 19.04 -2.91
CA THR A 36 -5.65 20.01 -1.93
C THR A 36 -5.74 21.41 -2.56
N LYS A 37 -6.31 22.37 -1.84
CA LYS A 37 -6.32 23.78 -2.29
C LYS A 37 -4.91 24.38 -2.37
N GLY A 38 -3.95 23.86 -1.62
CA GLY A 38 -2.58 24.37 -1.52
C GLY A 38 -1.53 23.54 -2.26
N GLY A 39 -1.92 22.65 -3.17
CA GLY A 39 -1.03 21.72 -3.86
C GLY A 39 -1.42 20.26 -3.61
N PHE A 40 -0.44 19.37 -3.48
CA PHE A 40 -0.66 17.94 -3.26
C PHE A 40 -0.01 17.46 -1.96
N LEU A 41 -0.58 16.41 -1.38
CA LEU A 41 -0.02 15.65 -0.28
C LEU A 41 0.13 14.19 -0.70
N TYR A 42 1.10 13.48 -0.15
CA TYR A 42 1.32 12.07 -0.39
C TYR A 42 0.72 11.26 0.75
N LEU A 43 -0.20 10.38 0.41
CA LEU A 43 -0.86 9.48 1.33
C LEU A 43 -0.19 8.10 1.22
N SER A 44 0.42 7.67 2.31
CA SER A 44 0.92 6.29 2.48
C SER A 44 -0.14 5.48 3.19
N LEU A 45 -0.41 4.26 2.72
CA LEU A 45 -1.43 3.36 3.26
C LEU A 45 -0.84 1.97 3.50
N THR A 46 -1.29 1.34 4.58
CA THR A 46 -1.14 -0.10 4.82
C THR A 46 -2.53 -0.72 4.98
N MET A 47 -2.70 -1.94 4.47
CA MET A 47 -4.00 -2.62 4.44
C MET A 47 -3.82 -4.12 4.63
N ASP A 48 -4.70 -4.74 5.43
CA ASP A 48 -4.84 -6.19 5.48
C ASP A 48 -5.44 -6.70 4.16
N ALA A 49 -4.69 -7.51 3.43
CA ALA A 49 -5.07 -7.94 2.08
C ALA A 49 -6.27 -8.90 2.06
N TYR A 50 -6.56 -9.58 3.18
CA TYR A 50 -7.75 -10.40 3.33
C TYR A 50 -9.01 -9.56 3.54
N SER A 51 -9.04 -8.72 4.57
CA SER A 51 -10.24 -7.95 4.95
C SER A 51 -10.45 -6.65 4.19
N ARG A 52 -9.39 -6.14 3.53
CA ARG A 52 -9.36 -4.81 2.90
C ARG A 52 -9.48 -3.64 3.89
N ILE A 53 -9.28 -3.87 5.18
CA ILE A 53 -9.25 -2.82 6.19
C ILE A 53 -7.91 -2.08 6.11
N ILE A 54 -7.96 -0.75 6.02
CA ILE A 54 -6.78 0.11 6.17
C ILE A 54 -6.33 0.03 7.63
N THR A 55 -5.14 -0.49 7.85
CA THR A 55 -4.57 -0.72 9.18
C THR A 55 -3.68 0.43 9.63
N GLY A 56 -3.15 1.21 8.70
CA GLY A 56 -2.36 2.40 8.98
C GLY A 56 -2.32 3.37 7.81
N PHE A 57 -2.12 4.65 8.13
CA PHE A 57 -1.99 5.69 7.12
C PHE A 57 -1.12 6.85 7.60
N SER A 58 -0.49 7.55 6.66
CA SER A 58 0.19 8.82 6.94
C SER A 58 0.10 9.76 5.75
N LEU A 59 -0.02 11.07 6.02
CA LEU A 59 -0.15 12.11 5.02
C LEU A 59 1.02 13.09 5.13
N GLN A 60 1.90 13.09 4.14
CA GLN A 60 3.14 13.86 4.13
C GLN A 60 3.22 14.82 2.93
N ARG A 61 4.05 15.87 3.03
CA ARG A 61 4.28 16.81 1.92
C ARG A 61 5.29 16.31 0.89
N SER A 62 6.06 15.27 1.24
CA SER A 62 7.10 14.68 0.40
C SER A 62 6.97 13.14 0.39
N LEU A 63 7.64 12.50 -0.57
CA LEU A 63 7.71 11.04 -0.73
C LEU A 63 8.87 10.41 0.07
N ILE A 64 9.30 11.05 1.15
CA ILE A 64 10.36 10.51 1.98
C ILE A 64 9.82 9.33 2.83
N THR A 65 10.74 8.60 3.45
CA THR A 65 10.46 7.36 4.19
C THR A 65 9.51 7.54 5.37
N ASP A 66 9.38 8.75 5.91
CA ASP A 66 8.57 9.01 7.10
C ASP A 66 7.10 8.61 6.91
N GLY A 67 6.51 8.90 5.74
CA GLY A 67 5.11 8.55 5.47
C GLY A 67 4.85 7.04 5.51
N PRO A 68 5.59 6.22 4.73
CA PRO A 68 5.44 4.77 4.77
C PRO A 68 5.78 4.15 6.13
N LEU A 69 6.79 4.66 6.84
CA LEU A 69 7.16 4.17 8.17
C LEU A 69 6.07 4.44 9.20
N GLU A 70 5.54 5.67 9.25
CA GLU A 70 4.44 6.03 10.16
C GLU A 70 3.18 5.21 9.89
N ALA A 71 2.86 4.91 8.63
CA ALA A 71 1.73 4.04 8.28
C ALA A 71 1.99 2.58 8.72
N LEU A 72 3.23 2.11 8.63
CA LEU A 72 3.60 0.76 9.05
C LEU A 72 3.56 0.60 10.57
N ASP A 73 4.00 1.60 11.34
CA ASP A 73 4.00 1.56 12.82
C ASP A 73 2.59 1.45 13.43
N GLN A 74 1.55 1.78 12.65
CA GLN A 74 0.15 1.64 13.04
C GLN A 74 -0.46 0.26 12.74
N THR A 75 0.22 -0.54 11.91
CA THR A 75 -0.30 -1.81 11.36
C THR A 75 -0.15 -2.97 12.33
#